data_AF-A0A9W9YTY1-F1
#
_entry.id   AF-A0A9W9YTY1-F1
#
_cell.length_a   1.000
_cell.length_b   1.000
_cell.length_c   1.000
_cell.angle_alpha   90.00
_cell.angle_beta   90.00
_cell.angle_gamma   90.00
#
_symmetry.space_group_name_H-M   'P 1'
#
loop_
_entity.id
_entity.type
_entity.pdbx_description
1 polymer ?
#
loop_
_entity_poly.entity_id
_entity_poly.type
_entity_poly.pdbx_seq_one_letter_code
_entity_poly.pdbx_strand_id
1 'polypeptide(L)'
;MALCQWDFQHLEVIGTKCSCPPEWDEIRGRIPQLKVETRKRIDVRKESPTAEPRIPARSSSAKQLLHVKPPKEKVVTVKVVLPKKKPEVIERNYLCTCDEERSVQSLKDGVGVVEEIEFNELMKVFLKYGEGPRKQSSKTLRNIARGFQGSRILSSDEALQVLKLLDTDNYGLKEGVLLMTSQLCTSTLNVRRFLEKGLLDELINVMLLGGDDNTKKEAVFCLSKVVEKTEHADLWLEVMTISGAEALFGLLTASGPLQHTVLLAIKNLAAHPKMARLLIEYGLESVTQLASCKNANGTYTGNPEIQGLVTHTLTNLISHDSSTVEMFLSKYDDVITNVVDLLQYSPCLQQQESARLLATLAFYKPGLSSLVSHNAVEHLLWAVTCSQCRRVREQASIALKNISANPDKSSAFSALSQVAVKNPIHRMKEVGIPIVQGYFSSSEKNLQRQSTSHFSLTSSHGTLTDRETSLKNAKDYFRVNFTFNISVSK
;
A
#
# COMPACT_ATOMS: atom_id res chain seq x y z
N MET A 1 16.75 8.01 22.16
CA MET A 1 17.25 7.42 20.89
C MET A 1 18.01 8.49 20.14
N ALA A 2 19.30 8.28 19.85
CA ALA A 2 20.07 9.23 19.04
C ALA A 2 19.57 9.15 17.59
N LEU A 3 19.20 10.30 17.01
CA LEU A 3 18.89 10.41 15.59
C LEU A 3 20.12 9.94 14.82
N CYS A 4 19.96 8.84 14.07
CA CYS A 4 21.02 8.29 13.25
C CYS A 4 21.50 9.38 12.29
N GLN A 5 22.79 9.73 12.36
CA GLN A 5 23.41 10.73 11.49
C GLN A 5 23.30 10.21 10.04
N TRP A 6 22.79 11.05 9.13
CA TRP A 6 22.40 10.63 7.78
C TRP A 6 23.64 10.31 6.94
N ASP A 7 24.04 9.03 6.90
CA ASP A 7 25.14 8.53 6.05
C ASP A 7 24.60 8.08 4.68
N PHE A 8 24.39 9.01 3.75
CA PHE A 8 24.14 8.62 2.36
C PHE A 8 25.44 8.10 1.72
N GLN A 9 25.34 7.25 0.70
CA GLN A 9 26.49 6.91 -0.16
C GLN A 9 26.45 7.64 -1.50
N HIS A 10 25.25 7.98 -2.00
CA HIS A 10 25.06 8.73 -3.24
C HIS A 10 23.65 9.31 -3.35
N LEU A 11 23.51 10.56 -3.79
CA LEU A 11 22.25 11.14 -4.29
C LEU A 11 22.54 11.84 -5.61
N GLU A 12 21.86 11.44 -6.69
CA GLU A 12 22.04 12.00 -8.03
C GLU A 12 20.77 12.75 -8.45
N VAL A 13 20.89 14.06 -8.64
CA VAL A 13 19.82 14.99 -9.03
C VAL A 13 20.21 15.55 -10.41
N ILE A 14 19.60 15.02 -11.46
CA ILE A 14 19.84 15.42 -12.86
C ILE A 14 18.82 16.52 -13.19
N GLY A 15 19.24 17.66 -13.73
CA GLY A 15 18.36 18.78 -14.08
C GLY A 15 18.46 19.13 -15.58
N THR A 16 17.38 19.20 -16.36
CA THR A 16 17.38 19.95 -17.64
C THR A 16 16.76 21.32 -17.46
N LYS A 17 17.56 22.36 -17.73
CA LYS A 17 17.31 23.79 -17.46
C LYS A 17 17.38 24.14 -15.97
N CYS A 18 18.30 25.03 -15.64
CA CYS A 18 18.30 25.86 -14.45
C CYS A 18 19.14 27.08 -14.86
N SER A 19 18.52 28.24 -15.01
CA SER A 19 19.28 29.48 -15.14
C SER A 19 20.03 29.65 -13.82
N CYS A 20 21.37 29.63 -13.84
CA CYS A 20 22.19 29.72 -12.62
C CYS A 20 21.65 30.81 -11.68
N PRO A 21 20.98 30.46 -10.57
CA PRO A 21 20.60 31.45 -9.60
C PRO A 21 21.86 31.79 -8.78
N PRO A 22 21.96 33.02 -8.26
CA PRO A 22 22.95 33.38 -7.24
C PRO A 22 22.88 32.48 -5.97
N GLU A 23 21.82 31.67 -5.83
CA GLU A 23 21.55 30.76 -4.71
C GLU A 23 22.48 29.53 -4.63
N TRP A 24 23.26 29.20 -5.67
CA TRP A 24 24.16 28.02 -5.60
C TRP A 24 25.30 28.17 -4.60
N ASP A 25 25.76 29.39 -4.36
CA ASP A 25 26.78 29.67 -3.35
C ASP A 25 26.18 29.64 -1.94
N GLU A 26 24.90 29.99 -1.80
CA GLU A 26 24.12 29.84 -0.56
C GLU A 26 23.85 28.36 -0.21
N ILE A 27 23.54 27.53 -1.21
CA ILE A 27 23.38 26.07 -1.06
C ILE A 27 24.73 25.41 -0.69
N ARG A 28 25.84 25.81 -1.35
CA ARG A 28 27.20 25.33 -1.02
C ARG A 28 27.62 25.75 0.40
N GLY A 29 27.25 26.95 0.84
CA GLY A 29 27.49 27.41 2.20
C GLY A 29 26.71 26.63 3.27
N ARG A 30 25.56 26.05 2.92
CA ARG A 30 24.67 25.33 3.85
C ARG A 30 24.93 23.82 3.97
N ILE A 31 25.60 23.21 2.99
CA ILE A 31 25.94 21.77 3.00
C ILE A 31 27.45 21.62 2.72
N PRO A 32 28.31 21.61 3.76
CA PRO A 32 29.77 21.72 3.61
C PRO A 32 30.44 20.61 2.81
N GLN A 33 29.76 19.48 2.57
CA GLN A 33 30.27 18.32 1.83
C GLN A 33 29.64 18.13 0.44
N LEU A 34 28.80 19.07 -0.02
CA LEU A 34 28.14 18.98 -1.32
C LEU A 34 29.13 19.37 -2.44
N LYS A 35 29.70 18.38 -3.13
CA LYS A 35 30.53 18.63 -4.32
C LYS A 35 29.66 18.68 -5.58
N VAL A 36 29.35 19.88 -6.07
CA VAL A 36 28.60 20.08 -7.32
C VAL A 36 29.54 19.95 -8.52
N GLU A 37 29.41 18.90 -9.33
CA GLU A 37 30.17 18.72 -10.58
C GLU A 37 29.32 19.04 -11.82
N THR A 38 29.47 20.23 -12.39
CA THR A 38 28.91 20.56 -13.71
C THR A 38 29.70 19.85 -14.81
N ARG A 39 29.14 18.78 -15.41
CA ARG A 39 29.72 18.16 -16.61
C ARG A 39 29.12 18.79 -17.87
N LYS A 40 29.95 19.41 -18.71
CA LYS A 40 29.56 19.72 -20.09
C LYS A 40 29.48 18.41 -20.86
N ARG A 41 28.32 18.11 -21.46
CA ARG A 41 28.25 17.05 -22.48
C ARG A 41 29.17 17.47 -23.64
N ILE A 42 30.23 16.70 -23.85
CA ILE A 42 31.02 16.79 -25.08
C ILE A 42 30.24 16.00 -26.12
N ASP A 43 29.49 16.68 -26.98
CA ASP A 43 28.95 16.06 -28.19
C ASP A 43 30.15 15.72 -29.09
N VAL A 44 30.68 14.50 -28.96
CA VAL A 44 31.62 13.94 -29.93
C VAL A 44 30.79 13.57 -31.16
N ARG A 45 30.50 14.58 -31.98
CA ARG A 45 29.96 14.39 -33.32
C ARG A 45 31.08 13.71 -34.12
N LYS A 46 30.95 12.39 -34.35
CA LYS A 46 31.79 11.66 -35.30
C LYS A 46 31.62 12.32 -36.66
N GLU A 47 32.62 13.08 -37.10
CA GLU A 47 32.75 13.52 -38.48
C GLU A 47 33.13 12.29 -39.31
N SER A 48 32.21 11.83 -40.15
CA SER A 48 32.48 10.87 -41.22
C SER A 48 33.26 11.58 -42.34
N PRO A 49 34.41 11.05 -42.79
CA PRO A 49 35.18 11.69 -43.83
C PRO A 49 34.72 11.26 -45.24
N THR A 50 34.77 12.26 -46.11
CA THR A 50 35.04 12.21 -47.55
C THR A 50 33.88 11.96 -48.51
N ALA A 51 33.75 12.93 -49.41
CA ALA A 51 32.79 13.09 -50.48
C ALA A 51 33.25 12.43 -51.79
N GLU A 52 32.31 12.23 -52.71
CA GLU A 52 32.55 12.33 -54.16
C GLU A 52 31.39 13.06 -54.88
N PRO A 53 31.62 13.66 -56.07
CA PRO A 53 30.86 14.81 -56.55
C PRO A 53 29.91 14.58 -57.74
N ARG A 54 28.79 15.32 -57.70
CA ARG A 54 28.02 15.99 -58.79
C ARG A 54 27.38 15.17 -59.92
N ILE A 55 26.08 15.40 -60.12
CA ILE A 55 25.45 15.92 -61.38
C ILE A 55 24.25 16.83 -60.98
N PRO A 56 23.98 17.97 -61.66
CA PRO A 56 22.95 18.94 -61.26
C PRO A 56 21.62 18.74 -61.99
N ALA A 57 20.48 18.88 -61.31
CA ALA A 57 19.22 19.19 -61.97
C ALA A 57 18.18 19.85 -61.06
N ARG A 58 17.70 21.00 -61.53
CA ARG A 58 16.34 21.57 -61.43
C ARG A 58 15.81 22.02 -60.06
N SER A 59 15.94 23.34 -59.88
CA SER A 59 14.87 24.29 -59.50
C SER A 59 13.62 23.73 -58.81
N SER A 60 13.53 23.95 -57.50
CA SER A 60 12.25 24.27 -56.86
C SER A 60 12.49 25.29 -55.73
N SER A 61 11.75 26.38 -55.80
CA SER A 61 11.74 27.47 -54.83
C SER A 61 11.06 27.01 -53.55
N ALA A 62 11.81 26.39 -52.65
CA ALA A 62 11.38 26.09 -51.29
C ALA A 62 11.85 27.20 -50.35
N LYS A 63 10.87 27.87 -49.72
CA LYS A 63 11.06 28.91 -48.69
C LYS A 63 12.06 28.43 -47.63
N GLN A 64 13.16 29.17 -47.47
CA GLN A 64 14.08 29.05 -46.35
C GLN A 64 13.35 29.42 -45.05
N LEU A 65 12.76 28.43 -44.39
CA LEU A 65 12.53 28.52 -42.95
C LEU A 65 13.90 28.51 -42.29
N LEU A 66 14.28 29.65 -41.71
CA LEU A 66 15.43 29.76 -40.82
C LEU A 66 15.27 28.70 -39.72
N HIS A 67 15.94 27.56 -39.88
CA HIS A 67 16.12 26.59 -38.82
C HIS A 67 16.99 27.26 -37.74
N VAL A 68 16.33 27.98 -36.85
CA VAL A 68 16.93 28.41 -35.59
C VAL A 68 17.35 27.14 -34.89
N LYS A 69 18.67 26.88 -34.87
CA LYS A 69 19.22 25.78 -34.07
C LYS A 69 18.74 26.03 -32.63
N PRO A 70 18.02 25.08 -32.01
CA PRO A 70 17.65 25.23 -30.62
C PRO A 70 18.93 25.49 -29.81
N PRO A 71 18.91 26.44 -28.86
CA PRO A 71 20.08 26.76 -28.06
C PRO A 71 20.61 25.49 -27.38
N LYS A 72 21.91 25.26 -27.47
CA LYS A 72 22.58 24.09 -26.86
C LYS A 72 22.22 24.00 -25.38
N GLU A 73 21.44 22.99 -25.01
CA GLU A 73 20.99 22.80 -23.64
C GLU A 73 22.17 22.42 -22.73
N LYS A 74 22.40 23.20 -21.68
CA LYS A 74 23.31 22.81 -20.60
C LYS A 74 22.52 21.93 -19.63
N VAL A 75 22.75 20.63 -19.71
CA VAL A 75 22.30 19.69 -18.68
C VAL A 75 23.25 19.84 -17.49
N VAL A 76 22.71 20.12 -16.31
CA VAL A 76 23.48 20.17 -15.06
C VAL A 76 23.16 18.91 -14.27
N THR A 77 24.16 18.06 -14.08
CA THR A 77 24.06 16.87 -13.25
C THR A 77 24.65 17.17 -11.89
N VAL A 78 23.85 17.16 -10.83
CA VAL A 78 24.33 17.32 -9.46
C VAL A 78 24.59 15.94 -8.88
N LYS A 79 25.85 15.66 -8.56
CA LYS A 79 26.32 14.38 -8.04
C LYS A 79 26.75 14.54 -6.59
N VAL A 80 25.93 14.08 -5.65
CA VAL A 80 26.31 14.11 -4.22
C VAL A 80 27.22 12.93 -3.93
N VAL A 81 28.51 13.19 -3.74
CA VAL A 81 29.52 12.20 -3.38
C VAL A 81 29.82 12.32 -1.89
N LEU A 82 29.48 11.30 -1.11
CA LEU A 82 29.90 11.22 0.29
C LEU A 82 31.21 10.42 0.40
N PRO A 83 32.10 10.77 1.35
CA PRO A 83 33.39 10.13 1.50
C PRO A 83 33.20 8.65 1.80
N LYS A 84 33.72 7.79 0.91
CA LYS A 84 33.75 6.34 1.11
C LYS A 84 34.65 6.02 2.30
N LYS A 85 34.08 5.79 3.49
CA LYS A 85 34.70 4.83 4.42
C LYS A 85 34.68 3.47 3.74
N LYS A 86 35.80 2.72 3.79
CA LYS A 86 35.93 1.38 3.20
C LYS A 86 34.70 0.54 3.62
N PRO A 87 33.83 0.13 2.69
CA PRO A 87 32.65 -0.61 3.06
C PRO A 87 33.06 -2.06 3.29
N GLU A 88 32.80 -2.60 4.48
CA GLU A 88 32.20 -3.94 4.51
C GLU A 88 30.96 -3.82 3.62
N VAL A 89 30.94 -4.55 2.51
CA VAL A 89 29.79 -4.60 1.62
C VAL A 89 28.71 -5.34 2.39
N ILE A 90 27.97 -4.61 3.20
CA ILE A 90 26.71 -5.06 3.77
C ILE A 90 25.80 -5.26 2.56
N GLU A 91 25.61 -6.51 2.13
CA GLU A 91 24.61 -6.87 1.13
C GLU A 91 23.26 -6.35 1.62
N ARG A 92 22.84 -5.18 1.13
CA ARG A 92 21.50 -4.60 1.42
C ARG A 92 20.36 -5.35 0.72
N ASN A 93 20.63 -6.57 0.25
CA ASN A 93 19.64 -7.55 -0.18
C ASN A 93 19.17 -8.36 1.03
N TYR A 94 18.81 -7.68 2.12
CA TYR A 94 18.07 -8.32 3.20
C TYR A 94 16.69 -8.67 2.64
N LEU A 95 16.43 -9.97 2.50
CA LEU A 95 15.08 -10.50 2.37
C LEU A 95 14.28 -9.90 3.54
N CYS A 96 13.32 -9.05 3.21
CA CYS A 96 12.40 -8.56 4.22
C CYS A 96 11.59 -9.76 4.73
N THR A 97 11.39 -9.89 6.03
CA THR A 97 10.49 -10.90 6.61
C THR A 97 9.08 -10.83 6.02
N CYS A 98 8.67 -9.67 5.51
CA CYS A 98 7.42 -9.48 4.78
C CYS A 98 7.32 -10.22 3.43
N ASP A 99 8.44 -10.58 2.80
CA ASP A 99 8.43 -11.45 1.62
C ASP A 99 8.18 -12.92 2.03
N GLU A 100 8.61 -13.33 3.24
CA GLU A 100 8.39 -14.67 3.79
C GLU A 100 6.95 -14.83 4.31
N GLU A 101 6.43 -13.87 5.08
CA GLU A 101 5.09 -13.95 5.68
C GLU A 101 3.97 -14.11 4.64
N ARG A 102 4.06 -13.44 3.48
CA ARG A 102 3.05 -13.58 2.41
C ARG A 102 2.99 -14.99 1.81
N SER A 103 4.09 -15.74 1.85
CA SER A 103 4.11 -17.13 1.38
C SER A 103 3.57 -18.13 2.39
N VAL A 104 3.60 -17.77 3.68
CA VAL A 104 3.18 -18.65 4.79
C VAL A 104 1.73 -18.39 5.20
N GLN A 105 1.21 -17.16 5.06
CA GLN A 105 -0.15 -16.82 5.47
C GLN A 105 -1.23 -17.60 4.70
N SER A 106 -0.95 -18.09 3.49
CA SER A 106 -1.87 -18.94 2.72
C SER A 106 -2.02 -20.37 3.25
N LEU A 107 -1.28 -20.76 4.30
CA LEU A 107 -1.18 -22.14 4.79
C LEU A 107 -1.51 -22.32 6.29
N LYS A 108 -1.75 -21.24 7.04
CA LYS A 108 -1.76 -21.29 8.52
C LYS A 108 -3.13 -21.16 9.20
N ASP A 109 -4.22 -21.10 8.47
CA ASP A 109 -5.49 -21.47 9.09
C ASP A 109 -5.45 -22.99 9.25
N GLY A 110 -5.33 -23.45 10.49
CA GLY A 110 -5.38 -24.86 10.91
C GLY A 110 -6.74 -25.50 10.64
N VAL A 111 -7.18 -25.41 9.39
CA VAL A 111 -8.33 -26.08 8.82
C VAL A 111 -7.89 -27.53 8.72
N GLY A 112 -8.15 -28.30 9.79
CA GLY A 112 -8.07 -29.76 9.70
C GLY A 112 -8.81 -30.18 8.43
N VAL A 113 -8.19 -31.05 7.63
CA VAL A 113 -8.67 -31.47 6.30
C VAL A 113 -10.20 -31.62 6.31
N VAL A 114 -10.91 -30.59 5.84
CA VAL A 114 -12.37 -30.62 5.76
C VAL A 114 -12.68 -31.30 4.44
N GLU A 115 -13.45 -32.37 4.50
CA GLU A 115 -13.95 -33.04 3.30
C GLU A 115 -14.69 -32.03 2.42
N GLU A 116 -14.33 -32.00 1.14
CA GLU A 116 -14.98 -31.13 0.17
C GLU A 116 -16.43 -31.59 0.01
N ILE A 117 -17.38 -30.67 0.22
CA ILE A 117 -18.81 -30.92 0.07
C ILE A 117 -19.31 -30.34 -1.25
N GLU A 118 -20.09 -31.10 -2.01
CA GLU A 118 -20.70 -30.57 -3.23
C GLU A 118 -21.86 -29.61 -2.90
N PHE A 119 -22.13 -28.66 -3.79
CA PHE A 119 -23.23 -27.69 -3.62
C PHE A 119 -24.60 -28.37 -3.36
N ASN A 120 -24.92 -29.44 -4.10
CA ASN A 120 -26.19 -30.14 -3.95
C ASN A 120 -26.32 -30.82 -2.58
N GLU A 121 -25.20 -31.33 -2.06
CA GLU A 121 -25.15 -31.94 -0.72
C GLU A 121 -25.29 -30.89 0.36
N LEU A 122 -24.58 -29.76 0.22
CA LEU A 122 -24.67 -28.63 1.13
C LEU A 122 -26.09 -28.05 1.19
N MET A 123 -26.74 -27.89 0.04
CA MET A 123 -28.14 -27.43 -0.03
C MET A 123 -29.10 -28.40 0.67
N LYS A 124 -28.91 -29.73 0.51
CA LYS A 124 -29.69 -30.74 1.24
C LYS A 124 -29.48 -30.62 2.75
N VAL A 125 -28.24 -30.37 3.20
CA VAL A 125 -27.93 -30.15 4.61
C VAL A 125 -28.64 -28.89 5.13
N PHE A 126 -28.61 -27.78 4.38
CA PHE A 126 -29.31 -26.54 4.77
C PHE A 126 -30.82 -26.71 4.85
N LEU A 127 -31.45 -27.34 3.85
CA LEU A 127 -32.89 -27.59 3.86
C LEU A 127 -33.31 -28.49 5.03
N LYS A 128 -32.59 -29.60 5.26
CA LYS A 128 -32.84 -30.50 6.39
C LYS A 128 -32.66 -29.79 7.74
N TYR A 129 -31.70 -28.88 7.84
CA TYR A 129 -31.46 -28.10 9.05
C TYR A 129 -32.58 -27.07 9.31
N GLY A 130 -33.15 -26.49 8.24
CA GLY A 130 -34.30 -25.58 8.33
C GLY A 130 -35.59 -26.27 8.79
N GLU A 131 -35.81 -27.52 8.39
CA GLU A 131 -37.00 -28.31 8.75
C GLU A 131 -36.87 -29.02 10.11
N GLY A 132 -35.65 -29.33 10.54
CA GLY A 132 -35.39 -30.17 11.70
C GLY A 132 -35.52 -29.46 13.06
N PRO A 133 -35.68 -30.22 14.16
CA PRO A 133 -35.53 -29.65 15.50
C PRO A 133 -34.12 -29.07 15.64
N ARG A 134 -34.00 -27.89 16.28
CA ARG A 134 -32.79 -27.03 16.42
C ARG A 134 -31.56 -27.68 17.12
N LYS A 135 -31.45 -29.00 17.15
CA LYS A 135 -30.47 -29.78 17.91
C LYS A 135 -29.08 -29.81 17.28
N GLN A 136 -28.96 -29.58 15.98
CA GLN A 136 -27.65 -29.62 15.32
C GLN A 136 -26.92 -28.29 15.53
N SER A 137 -25.66 -28.34 15.97
CA SER A 137 -24.94 -27.13 16.39
C SER A 137 -24.64 -26.23 15.18
N SER A 138 -24.84 -24.91 15.34
CA SER A 138 -24.46 -23.90 14.34
C SER A 138 -22.99 -24.03 13.93
N LYS A 139 -22.12 -24.43 14.86
CA LYS A 139 -20.70 -24.70 14.63
C LYS A 139 -20.47 -25.81 13.61
N THR A 140 -21.23 -26.91 13.67
CA THR A 140 -21.13 -28.00 12.69
C THR A 140 -21.49 -27.49 11.30
N LEU A 141 -22.58 -26.73 11.19
CA LEU A 141 -23.04 -26.21 9.92
C LEU A 141 -22.05 -25.23 9.30
N ARG A 142 -21.47 -24.35 10.12
CA ARG A 142 -20.41 -23.42 9.73
C ARG A 142 -19.18 -24.16 9.19
N ASN A 143 -18.77 -25.25 9.86
CA ASN A 143 -17.63 -26.04 9.42
C ASN A 143 -17.89 -26.75 8.09
N ILE A 144 -19.10 -27.30 7.90
CA ILE A 144 -19.50 -27.91 6.63
C ILE A 144 -19.50 -26.85 5.52
N ALA A 145 -20.09 -25.67 5.76
CA ALA A 145 -20.12 -24.58 4.78
C ALA A 145 -18.71 -24.10 4.39
N ARG A 146 -17.75 -24.08 5.33
CA ARG A 146 -16.35 -23.75 5.03
C ARG A 146 -15.66 -24.75 4.11
N GLY A 147 -16.10 -26.02 4.09
CA GLY A 147 -15.58 -27.05 3.20
C GLY A 147 -15.98 -26.90 1.74
N PHE A 148 -16.90 -25.99 1.41
CA PHE A 148 -17.35 -25.76 0.05
C PHE A 148 -16.36 -24.85 -0.73
N GLN A 149 -16.03 -25.20 -1.98
CA GLN A 149 -15.01 -24.46 -2.77
C GLN A 149 -15.56 -23.33 -3.65
N GLY A 150 -16.88 -23.15 -3.75
CA GLY A 150 -17.47 -21.97 -4.44
C GLY A 150 -17.31 -21.92 -5.97
N SER A 151 -16.69 -22.92 -6.60
CA SER A 151 -16.37 -22.91 -8.05
C SER A 151 -17.58 -23.12 -8.97
N ARG A 152 -18.71 -23.61 -8.44
CA ARG A 152 -19.93 -23.87 -9.22
C ARG A 152 -20.58 -22.58 -9.70
N ILE A 153 -20.92 -22.54 -10.98
CA ILE A 153 -21.74 -21.49 -11.58
C ILE A 153 -23.22 -21.85 -11.39
N LEU A 154 -23.97 -21.01 -10.69
CA LEU A 154 -25.39 -21.26 -10.42
C LEU A 154 -26.28 -20.88 -11.60
N SER A 155 -27.40 -21.57 -11.75
CA SER A 155 -28.56 -21.09 -12.49
C SER A 155 -29.30 -19.98 -11.72
N SER A 156 -30.18 -19.25 -12.41
CA SER A 156 -30.99 -18.19 -11.79
C SER A 156 -31.94 -18.72 -10.70
N ASP A 157 -32.47 -19.93 -10.88
CA ASP A 157 -33.37 -20.55 -9.90
C ASP A 157 -32.62 -21.04 -8.67
N GLU A 158 -31.41 -21.58 -8.84
CA GLU A 158 -30.55 -21.96 -7.73
C GLU A 158 -30.13 -20.75 -6.90
N ALA A 159 -29.76 -19.63 -7.54
CA ALA A 159 -29.44 -18.39 -6.83
C ALA A 159 -30.63 -17.90 -5.99
N LEU A 160 -31.84 -17.92 -6.56
CA LEU A 160 -33.07 -17.57 -5.84
C LEU A 160 -33.35 -18.53 -4.67
N GLN A 161 -33.12 -19.83 -4.84
CA GLN A 161 -33.26 -20.82 -3.76
C GLN A 161 -32.29 -20.55 -2.61
N VAL A 162 -31.04 -20.20 -2.90
CA VAL A 162 -30.06 -19.83 -1.88
C VAL A 162 -30.51 -18.59 -1.11
N LEU A 163 -31.01 -17.56 -1.80
CA LEU A 163 -31.50 -16.34 -1.15
C LEU A 163 -32.70 -16.60 -0.23
N LYS A 164 -33.64 -17.46 -0.62
CA LYS A 164 -34.78 -17.85 0.24
C LYS A 164 -34.34 -18.48 1.57
N LEU A 165 -33.15 -19.07 1.64
CA LEU A 165 -32.63 -19.62 2.89
C LEU A 165 -32.13 -18.52 3.85
N LEU A 166 -31.92 -17.28 3.38
CA LEU A 166 -31.60 -16.13 4.24
C LEU A 166 -32.81 -15.60 4.99
N ASP A 167 -34.04 -15.87 4.53
CA ASP A 167 -35.28 -15.47 5.21
C ASP A 167 -35.55 -16.23 6.52
N THR A 168 -34.64 -17.14 6.91
CA THR A 168 -34.76 -17.91 8.13
C THR A 168 -34.45 -17.10 9.40
N ASP A 169 -35.21 -17.36 10.47
CA ASP A 169 -34.91 -16.86 11.83
C ASP A 169 -33.73 -17.60 12.49
N ASN A 170 -33.21 -18.66 11.86
CA ASN A 170 -32.11 -19.43 12.41
C ASN A 170 -30.76 -18.80 12.05
N TYR A 171 -30.17 -18.05 12.99
CA TYR A 171 -28.87 -17.40 12.82
C TYR A 171 -27.75 -18.35 12.38
N GLY A 172 -27.72 -19.58 12.90
CA GLY A 172 -26.70 -20.57 12.51
C GLY A 172 -26.82 -21.02 11.06
N LEU A 173 -28.07 -21.17 10.56
CA LEU A 173 -28.34 -21.47 9.16
C LEU A 173 -27.98 -20.28 8.27
N LYS A 174 -28.45 -19.08 8.65
CA LYS A 174 -28.17 -17.82 7.95
C LYS A 174 -26.67 -17.58 7.80
N GLU A 175 -25.90 -17.78 8.87
CA GLU A 175 -24.44 -17.70 8.83
C GLU A 175 -23.82 -18.71 7.83
N GLY A 176 -24.25 -19.97 7.86
CA GLY A 176 -23.79 -20.99 6.92
C GLY A 176 -24.11 -20.66 5.46
N VAL A 177 -25.31 -20.14 5.19
CA VAL A 177 -25.75 -19.71 3.86
C VAL A 177 -24.94 -18.51 3.37
N LEU A 178 -24.66 -17.52 4.24
CA LEU A 178 -23.82 -16.36 3.92
C LEU A 178 -22.37 -16.76 3.59
N LEU A 179 -21.81 -17.73 4.32
CA LEU A 179 -20.49 -18.29 4.02
C LEU A 179 -20.44 -18.94 2.63
N MET A 180 -21.41 -19.81 2.34
CA MET A 180 -21.53 -20.44 1.01
C MET A 180 -21.71 -19.38 -0.08
N THR A 181 -22.58 -18.38 0.14
CA THR A 181 -22.83 -17.29 -0.81
C THR A 181 -21.56 -16.47 -1.06
N SER A 182 -20.78 -16.19 -0.02
CA SER A 182 -19.48 -15.50 -0.14
C SER A 182 -18.49 -16.29 -1.00
N GLN A 183 -18.44 -17.61 -0.87
CA GLN A 183 -17.60 -18.48 -1.69
C GLN A 183 -18.09 -18.52 -3.14
N LEU A 184 -19.40 -18.61 -3.38
CA LEU A 184 -19.98 -18.53 -4.73
C LEU A 184 -19.69 -17.19 -5.41
N CYS A 185 -19.66 -16.09 -4.64
CA CYS A 185 -19.37 -14.74 -5.12
C CYS A 185 -17.90 -14.52 -5.50
N THR A 186 -17.03 -15.52 -5.37
CA THR A 186 -15.70 -15.48 -6.01
C THR A 186 -15.82 -15.41 -7.53
N SER A 187 -16.87 -16.02 -8.10
CA SER A 187 -17.23 -15.96 -9.52
C SER A 187 -18.04 -14.71 -9.85
N THR A 188 -17.54 -13.91 -10.80
CA THR A 188 -18.23 -12.73 -11.35
C THR A 188 -19.64 -13.06 -11.87
N LEU A 189 -19.82 -14.21 -12.54
CA LEU A 189 -21.14 -14.63 -13.05
C LEU A 189 -22.16 -14.89 -11.94
N ASN A 190 -21.71 -15.46 -10.81
CA ASN A 190 -22.59 -15.70 -9.67
C ASN A 190 -22.96 -14.38 -8.98
N VAL A 191 -22.00 -13.45 -8.84
CA VAL A 191 -22.26 -12.11 -8.28
C VAL A 191 -23.38 -11.43 -9.05
N ARG A 192 -23.28 -11.39 -10.39
CA ARG A 192 -24.35 -10.83 -11.23
C ARG A 192 -25.71 -11.48 -10.96
N ARG A 193 -25.78 -12.82 -10.94
CA ARG A 193 -27.03 -13.53 -10.71
C ARG A 193 -27.63 -13.25 -9.34
N PHE A 194 -26.81 -13.20 -8.29
CA PHE A 194 -27.29 -12.86 -6.95
C PHE A 194 -27.79 -11.42 -6.86
N LEU A 195 -27.08 -10.47 -7.48
CA LEU A 195 -27.49 -9.07 -7.56
C LEU A 195 -28.83 -8.91 -8.29
N GLU A 196 -29.01 -9.56 -9.43
CA GLU A 196 -30.28 -9.57 -10.19
C GLU A 196 -31.44 -10.22 -9.42
N LYS A 197 -31.17 -10.90 -8.31
CA LYS A 197 -32.17 -11.53 -7.42
C LYS A 197 -32.34 -10.84 -6.07
N GLY A 198 -31.74 -9.65 -5.88
CA GLY A 198 -31.95 -8.85 -4.66
C GLY A 198 -31.03 -9.21 -3.49
N LEU A 199 -29.86 -9.82 -3.73
CA LEU A 199 -28.92 -10.15 -2.65
C LEU A 199 -28.56 -8.93 -1.78
N LEU A 200 -28.44 -7.73 -2.34
CA LEU A 200 -28.02 -6.56 -1.55
C LEU A 200 -29.04 -6.16 -0.49
N ASP A 201 -30.33 -6.20 -0.83
CA ASP A 201 -31.40 -5.88 0.12
C ASP A 201 -31.35 -6.87 1.28
N GLU A 202 -31.15 -8.15 0.98
CA GLU A 202 -30.97 -9.19 2.01
C GLU A 202 -29.74 -8.96 2.88
N LEU A 203 -28.59 -8.63 2.29
CA LEU A 203 -27.37 -8.35 3.05
C LEU A 203 -27.55 -7.12 3.95
N ILE A 204 -28.19 -6.05 3.46
CA ILE A 204 -28.44 -4.83 4.24
C ILE A 204 -29.43 -5.12 5.37
N ASN A 205 -30.50 -5.87 5.11
CA ASN A 205 -31.44 -6.30 6.14
C ASN A 205 -30.73 -7.10 7.23
N VAL A 206 -29.83 -8.03 6.86
CA VAL A 206 -29.06 -8.82 7.85
C VAL A 206 -28.07 -7.94 8.63
N MET A 207 -27.42 -6.97 7.99
CA MET A 207 -26.52 -6.03 8.68
C MET A 207 -27.26 -5.18 9.72
N LEU A 208 -28.44 -4.67 9.37
CA LEU A 208 -29.23 -3.78 10.22
C LEU A 208 -30.01 -4.54 11.32
N LEU A 209 -30.65 -5.66 10.96
CA LEU A 209 -31.59 -6.39 11.82
C LEU A 209 -31.01 -7.68 12.40
N GLY A 210 -29.79 -8.07 12.02
CA GLY A 210 -29.14 -9.28 12.54
C GLY A 210 -29.01 -9.24 14.07
N GLY A 211 -29.35 -10.35 14.74
CA GLY A 211 -29.30 -10.46 16.19
C GLY A 211 -27.90 -10.71 16.75
N ASP A 212 -26.96 -11.24 15.95
CA ASP A 212 -25.61 -11.56 16.40
C ASP A 212 -24.51 -11.03 15.46
N ASP A 213 -23.36 -10.70 16.06
CA ASP A 213 -22.22 -10.11 15.36
C ASP A 213 -21.57 -11.07 14.37
N ASN A 214 -21.67 -12.40 14.54
CA ASN A 214 -21.08 -13.33 13.58
C ASN A 214 -21.89 -13.33 12.28
N THR A 215 -23.22 -13.38 12.37
CA THR A 215 -24.10 -13.29 11.20
C THR A 215 -23.90 -11.95 10.48
N LYS A 216 -23.81 -10.83 11.21
CA LYS A 216 -23.46 -9.52 10.62
C LYS A 216 -22.10 -9.56 9.94
N LYS A 217 -21.09 -10.14 10.59
CA LYS A 217 -19.74 -10.25 10.03
C LYS A 217 -19.74 -11.04 8.72
N GLU A 218 -20.44 -12.18 8.65
CA GLU A 218 -20.51 -12.97 7.42
C GLU A 218 -21.34 -12.26 6.33
N ALA A 219 -22.37 -11.48 6.69
CA ALA A 219 -23.10 -10.65 5.73
C ALA A 219 -22.21 -9.54 5.14
N VAL A 220 -21.47 -8.82 5.98
CA VAL A 220 -20.50 -7.79 5.53
C VAL A 220 -19.38 -8.44 4.71
N PHE A 221 -18.92 -9.64 5.08
CA PHE A 221 -17.92 -10.37 4.30
C PHE A 221 -18.45 -10.73 2.91
N CYS A 222 -19.69 -11.23 2.83
CA CYS A 222 -20.37 -11.51 1.56
C CYS A 222 -20.47 -10.24 0.71
N LEU A 223 -20.92 -9.13 1.32
CA LEU A 223 -20.98 -7.82 0.67
C LEU A 223 -19.60 -7.41 0.13
N SER A 224 -18.53 -7.60 0.91
CA SER A 224 -17.17 -7.27 0.48
C SER A 224 -16.76 -8.02 -0.80
N LYS A 225 -17.21 -9.27 -0.98
CA LYS A 225 -16.95 -10.07 -2.19
C LYS A 225 -17.78 -9.60 -3.38
N VAL A 226 -19.02 -9.19 -3.15
CA VAL A 226 -19.91 -8.64 -4.16
C VAL A 226 -19.35 -7.32 -4.71
N VAL A 227 -19.02 -6.37 -3.82
CA VAL A 227 -18.56 -5.02 -4.21
C VAL A 227 -17.14 -4.99 -4.76
N GLU A 228 -16.37 -6.06 -4.59
CA GLU A 228 -15.06 -6.25 -5.24
C GLU A 228 -15.19 -6.35 -6.77
N LYS A 229 -16.36 -6.78 -7.28
CA LYS A 229 -16.65 -6.90 -8.72
C LYS A 229 -17.16 -5.58 -9.29
N THR A 230 -16.23 -4.66 -9.52
CA THR A 230 -16.53 -3.32 -10.06
C THR A 230 -17.20 -3.34 -11.45
N GLU A 231 -17.06 -4.43 -12.20
CA GLU A 231 -17.76 -4.66 -13.48
C GLU A 231 -19.29 -4.79 -13.34
N HIS A 232 -19.80 -4.94 -12.12
CA HIS A 232 -21.23 -5.00 -11.80
C HIS A 232 -21.69 -3.82 -10.93
N ALA A 233 -20.94 -2.72 -10.94
CA ALA A 233 -21.26 -1.54 -10.15
C ALA A 233 -22.64 -0.95 -10.46
N ASP A 234 -23.12 -1.08 -11.69
CA ASP A 234 -24.48 -0.68 -12.08
C ASP A 234 -25.58 -1.38 -11.27
N LEU A 235 -25.33 -2.61 -10.82
CA LEU A 235 -26.30 -3.39 -10.04
C LEU A 235 -26.24 -3.13 -8.53
N TRP A 236 -25.12 -2.64 -8.00
CA TRP A 236 -24.96 -2.45 -6.55
C TRP A 236 -24.79 -1.01 -6.10
N LEU A 237 -24.43 -0.09 -6.98
CA LEU A 237 -24.06 1.27 -6.61
C LEU A 237 -25.23 2.06 -6.02
N GLU A 238 -26.41 1.96 -6.61
CA GLU A 238 -27.60 2.70 -6.16
C GLU A 238 -27.99 2.29 -4.74
N VAL A 239 -28.13 0.98 -4.49
CA VAL A 239 -28.47 0.44 -3.17
C VAL A 239 -27.40 0.79 -2.13
N MET A 240 -26.11 0.69 -2.48
CA MET A 240 -25.02 1.06 -1.58
C MET A 240 -24.97 2.57 -1.28
N THR A 241 -25.42 3.40 -2.22
CA THR A 241 -25.54 4.86 -2.05
C THR A 241 -26.70 5.22 -1.12
N ILE A 242 -27.85 4.54 -1.26
CA ILE A 242 -29.07 4.88 -0.52
C ILE A 242 -29.01 4.40 0.93
N SER A 243 -28.59 3.15 1.16
CA SER A 243 -28.69 2.53 2.50
C SER A 243 -27.46 1.73 2.91
N GLY A 244 -26.71 1.18 1.95
CA GLY A 244 -25.58 0.31 2.27
C GLY A 244 -24.42 1.02 2.99
N ALA A 245 -24.11 2.27 2.61
CA ALA A 245 -23.08 3.06 3.29
C ALA A 245 -23.45 3.31 4.76
N GLU A 246 -24.68 3.77 5.02
CA GLU A 246 -25.17 4.01 6.38
C GLU A 246 -25.09 2.75 7.24
N ALA A 247 -25.53 1.60 6.72
CA ALA A 247 -25.43 0.33 7.42
C ALA A 247 -23.98 -0.03 7.77
N LEU A 248 -23.03 0.14 6.85
CA LEU A 248 -21.62 -0.15 7.10
C LEU A 248 -21.01 0.77 8.17
N PHE A 249 -21.28 2.08 8.12
CA PHE A 249 -20.78 3.01 9.13
C PHE A 249 -21.40 2.78 10.50
N GLY A 250 -22.68 2.38 10.56
CA GLY A 250 -23.34 1.96 11.80
C GLY A 250 -22.68 0.74 12.44
N LEU A 251 -22.08 -0.16 11.65
CA LEU A 251 -21.33 -1.32 12.15
C LEU A 251 -19.86 -1.03 12.46
N LEU A 252 -19.30 0.09 11.98
CA LEU A 252 -17.89 0.43 12.19
C LEU A 252 -17.57 0.77 13.66
N THR A 253 -18.58 1.17 14.44
CA THR A 253 -18.46 1.39 15.89
C THR A 253 -18.29 0.10 16.69
N ALA A 254 -18.55 -1.06 16.07
CA ALA A 254 -18.27 -2.35 16.69
C ALA A 254 -16.75 -2.54 16.86
N SER A 255 -16.34 -3.26 17.88
CA SER A 255 -14.94 -3.63 18.10
C SER A 255 -14.65 -5.05 17.59
N GLY A 256 -13.41 -5.31 17.19
CA GLY A 256 -12.92 -6.67 16.92
C GLY A 256 -13.14 -7.14 15.48
N PRO A 257 -13.44 -8.44 15.25
CA PRO A 257 -13.46 -9.02 13.90
C PRO A 257 -14.48 -8.39 12.95
N LEU A 258 -15.62 -7.91 13.48
CA LEU A 258 -16.64 -7.23 12.67
C LEU A 258 -16.10 -5.92 12.07
N GLN A 259 -15.39 -5.12 12.86
CA GLN A 259 -14.76 -3.86 12.41
C GLN A 259 -13.80 -4.09 11.24
N HIS A 260 -12.97 -5.13 11.34
CA HIS A 260 -12.05 -5.51 10.28
C HIS A 260 -12.80 -5.83 8.97
N THR A 261 -13.88 -6.61 9.05
CA THR A 261 -14.67 -6.99 7.87
C THR A 261 -15.41 -5.80 7.27
N VAL A 262 -15.93 -4.89 8.10
CA VAL A 262 -16.54 -3.62 7.65
C VAL A 262 -15.52 -2.78 6.89
N LEU A 263 -14.32 -2.61 7.43
CA LEU A 263 -13.24 -1.90 6.74
C LEU A 263 -12.85 -2.57 5.42
N LEU A 264 -12.91 -3.90 5.34
CA LEU A 264 -12.65 -4.61 4.09
C LEU A 264 -13.69 -4.30 3.01
N ALA A 265 -14.98 -4.23 3.39
CA ALA A 265 -16.05 -3.82 2.49
C ALA A 265 -15.89 -2.35 2.05
N ILE A 266 -15.61 -1.43 2.99
CA ILE A 266 -15.36 -0.02 2.69
C ILE A 266 -14.16 0.15 1.75
N LYS A 267 -13.06 -0.58 1.98
CA LYS A 267 -11.88 -0.60 1.10
C LYS A 267 -12.23 -0.99 -0.34
N ASN A 268 -13.10 -1.99 -0.51
CA ASN A 268 -13.53 -2.45 -1.84
C ASN A 268 -14.47 -1.43 -2.49
N LEU A 269 -15.41 -0.85 -1.75
CA LEU A 269 -16.28 0.24 -2.25
C LEU A 269 -15.47 1.46 -2.68
N ALA A 270 -14.45 1.84 -1.90
CA ALA A 270 -13.57 2.97 -2.20
C ALA A 270 -12.78 2.82 -3.51
N ALA A 271 -12.70 1.60 -4.07
CA ALA A 271 -12.11 1.38 -5.39
C ALA A 271 -13.02 1.85 -6.54
N HIS A 272 -14.27 2.23 -6.29
CA HIS A 272 -15.16 2.82 -7.28
C HIS A 272 -15.27 4.35 -7.08
N PRO A 273 -15.08 5.18 -8.12
CA PRO A 273 -14.94 6.64 -7.97
C PRO A 273 -16.16 7.33 -7.38
N LYS A 274 -17.38 6.92 -7.76
CA LYS A 274 -18.61 7.50 -7.19
C LYS A 274 -18.76 7.16 -5.70
N MET A 275 -18.40 5.93 -5.31
CA MET A 275 -18.44 5.54 -3.90
C MET A 275 -17.35 6.24 -3.11
N ALA A 276 -16.15 6.42 -3.67
CA ALA A 276 -15.09 7.14 -2.99
C ALA A 276 -15.51 8.56 -2.58
N ARG A 277 -16.13 9.30 -3.51
CA ARG A 277 -16.68 10.64 -3.21
C ARG A 277 -17.76 10.59 -2.15
N LEU A 278 -18.73 9.68 -2.29
CA LEU A 278 -19.81 9.51 -1.32
C LEU A 278 -19.28 9.18 0.08
N LEU A 279 -18.28 8.29 0.20
CA LEU A 279 -17.68 7.94 1.48
C LEU A 279 -16.99 9.14 2.15
N ILE A 280 -16.33 10.00 1.37
CA ILE A 280 -15.73 11.26 1.88
C ILE A 280 -16.82 12.25 2.32
N GLU A 281 -17.94 12.31 1.59
CA GLU A 281 -19.09 13.16 1.92
C GLU A 281 -19.79 12.69 3.19
N TYR A 282 -19.99 11.38 3.34
CA TYR A 282 -20.68 10.75 4.48
C TYR A 282 -19.95 10.98 5.82
N GLY A 283 -18.62 10.97 5.81
CA GLY A 283 -17.79 11.14 7.01
C GLY A 283 -16.85 9.96 7.22
N LEU A 284 -15.55 10.22 7.35
CA LEU A 284 -14.50 9.21 7.53
C LEU A 284 -13.81 9.32 8.89
N GLU A 285 -14.37 10.06 9.83
CA GLU A 285 -13.80 10.30 11.17
C GLU A 285 -13.51 8.96 11.86
N SER A 286 -14.48 8.05 11.89
CA SER A 286 -14.32 6.72 12.48
C SER A 286 -13.28 5.85 11.77
N VAL A 287 -13.08 6.02 10.46
CA VAL A 287 -12.07 5.27 9.67
C VAL A 287 -10.68 5.87 9.92
N THR A 288 -10.57 7.19 9.88
CA THR A 288 -9.29 7.91 9.97
C THR A 288 -8.70 7.85 11.38
N GLN A 289 -9.53 7.82 12.43
CA GLN A 289 -9.08 7.60 13.81
C GLN A 289 -8.36 6.26 13.98
N LEU A 290 -8.74 5.22 13.22
CA LEU A 290 -8.11 3.90 13.25
C LEU A 290 -6.73 3.88 12.58
N ALA A 291 -6.34 4.94 11.87
CA ALA A 291 -4.97 5.12 11.35
C ALA A 291 -3.98 5.58 12.43
N SER A 292 -4.45 6.08 13.58
CA SER A 292 -3.57 6.63 14.60
C SER A 292 -2.65 5.56 15.18
N CYS A 293 -1.35 5.86 15.20
CA CYS A 293 -0.33 5.09 15.89
C CYS A 293 -0.33 5.34 17.39
N LYS A 294 -0.71 6.54 17.81
CA LYS A 294 -0.55 7.05 19.17
C LYS A 294 -1.91 7.10 19.84
N ASN A 295 -2.01 6.58 21.05
CA ASN A 295 -3.16 6.88 21.89
C ASN A 295 -3.00 8.26 22.55
N ALA A 296 -4.02 8.66 23.33
CA ALA A 296 -4.01 9.93 24.07
C ALA A 296 -2.79 10.10 25.01
N ASN A 297 -2.16 9.00 25.42
CA ASN A 297 -0.98 8.99 26.29
C ASN A 297 0.34 8.97 25.49
N GLY A 298 0.29 9.07 24.16
CA GLY A 298 1.44 9.02 23.28
C GLY A 298 2.09 7.64 23.15
N THR A 299 1.48 6.58 23.69
CA THR A 299 2.00 5.22 23.53
C THR A 299 1.48 4.58 22.25
N TYR A 300 2.33 3.77 21.62
CA TYR A 300 2.02 3.11 20.35
C TYR A 300 1.16 1.87 20.62
N THR A 301 -0.15 1.95 20.35
CA THR A 301 -1.11 0.88 20.73
C THR A 301 -2.10 0.49 19.62
N GLY A 302 -1.80 0.76 18.35
CA GLY A 302 -2.68 0.40 17.24
C GLY A 302 -2.57 -1.07 16.83
N ASN A 303 -3.67 -1.64 16.30
CA ASN A 303 -3.63 -2.93 15.61
C ASN A 303 -3.02 -2.73 14.21
N PRO A 304 -1.83 -3.28 13.91
CA PRO A 304 -1.16 -3.05 12.64
C PRO A 304 -1.99 -3.51 11.43
N GLU A 305 -2.78 -4.59 11.55
CA GLU A 305 -3.62 -5.10 10.47
C GLU A 305 -4.71 -4.09 10.11
N ILE A 306 -5.39 -3.54 11.11
CA ILE A 306 -6.41 -2.50 10.94
C ILE A 306 -5.79 -1.25 10.34
N GLN A 307 -4.65 -0.78 10.86
CA GLN A 307 -3.97 0.41 10.34
C GLN A 307 -3.56 0.24 8.86
N GLY A 308 -3.05 -0.94 8.48
CA GLY A 308 -2.74 -1.26 7.09
C GLY A 308 -3.98 -1.25 6.21
N LEU A 309 -5.10 -1.81 6.69
CA LEU A 309 -6.37 -1.83 5.97
C LEU A 309 -6.98 -0.44 5.82
N VAL A 310 -6.91 0.39 6.85
CA VAL A 310 -7.33 1.80 6.82
C VAL A 310 -6.49 2.56 5.80
N THR A 311 -5.16 2.44 5.85
CA THR A 311 -4.25 3.09 4.90
C THR A 311 -4.53 2.66 3.46
N HIS A 312 -4.85 1.39 3.24
CA HIS A 312 -5.29 0.89 1.93
C HIS A 312 -6.62 1.53 1.49
N THR A 313 -7.60 1.59 2.40
CA THR A 313 -8.90 2.23 2.15
C THR A 313 -8.71 3.68 1.72
N LEU A 314 -7.93 4.45 2.48
CA LEU A 314 -7.59 5.84 2.18
C LEU A 314 -6.88 5.96 0.83
N THR A 315 -5.95 5.06 0.51
CA THR A 315 -5.28 5.02 -0.81
C THR A 315 -6.28 4.84 -1.95
N ASN A 316 -7.24 3.91 -1.81
CA ASN A 316 -8.27 3.68 -2.83
C ASN A 316 -9.16 4.91 -3.00
N LEU A 317 -9.57 5.55 -1.91
CA LEU A 317 -10.39 6.77 -1.94
C LEU A 317 -9.74 7.88 -2.78
N ILE A 318 -8.45 8.13 -2.61
CA ILE A 318 -7.74 9.22 -3.30
C ILE A 318 -7.17 8.83 -4.67
N SER A 319 -7.34 7.58 -5.11
CA SER A 319 -6.69 7.06 -6.32
C SER A 319 -7.33 7.51 -7.64
N HIS A 320 -8.52 8.11 -7.59
CA HIS A 320 -9.36 8.35 -8.77
C HIS A 320 -9.00 9.61 -9.56
N ASP A 321 -9.04 10.77 -8.92
CA ASP A 321 -8.81 12.05 -9.57
C ASP A 321 -8.42 13.16 -8.58
N SER A 322 -7.94 14.29 -9.13
CA SER A 322 -7.50 15.43 -8.34
C SER A 322 -8.60 16.05 -7.48
N SER A 323 -9.86 16.01 -7.93
CA SER A 323 -10.98 16.60 -7.18
C SER A 323 -11.32 15.77 -5.93
N THR A 324 -11.18 14.46 -6.02
CA THR A 324 -11.39 13.53 -4.91
C THR A 324 -10.28 13.69 -3.86
N VAL A 325 -9.04 13.91 -4.30
CA VAL A 325 -7.92 14.22 -3.40
C VAL A 325 -8.13 15.55 -2.69
N GLU A 326 -8.53 16.60 -3.41
CA GLU A 326 -8.83 17.91 -2.84
C GLU A 326 -9.97 17.84 -1.81
N MET A 327 -11.05 17.15 -2.16
CA MET A 327 -12.18 16.90 -1.26
C MET A 327 -11.73 16.17 0.01
N PHE A 328 -10.93 15.10 -0.12
CA PHE A 328 -10.39 14.36 1.03
C PHE A 328 -9.53 15.26 1.94
N LEU A 329 -8.57 15.98 1.37
CA LEU A 329 -7.65 16.84 2.13
C LEU A 329 -8.36 18.02 2.79
N SER A 330 -9.45 18.53 2.20
CA SER A 330 -10.22 19.62 2.83
C SER A 330 -10.83 19.24 4.19
N LYS A 331 -11.03 17.94 4.44
CA LYS A 331 -11.63 17.40 5.67
C LYS A 331 -10.64 16.66 6.57
N TYR A 332 -9.64 15.99 5.99
CA TYR A 332 -8.82 14.98 6.68
C TYR A 332 -7.31 15.17 6.43
N ASP A 333 -6.84 16.41 6.27
CA ASP A 333 -5.41 16.70 6.05
C ASP A 333 -4.52 16.24 7.23
N ASP A 334 -5.04 16.30 8.46
CA ASP A 334 -4.36 15.88 9.69
C ASP A 334 -3.99 14.39 9.69
N VAL A 335 -4.74 13.56 8.96
CA VAL A 335 -4.48 12.12 8.80
C VAL A 335 -3.10 11.86 8.19
N ILE A 336 -2.55 12.79 7.41
CA ILE A 336 -1.24 12.63 6.80
C ILE A 336 -0.13 12.56 7.85
N THR A 337 -0.29 13.23 9.00
CA THR A 337 0.63 13.06 10.14
C THR A 337 0.63 11.61 10.65
N ASN A 338 -0.54 10.98 10.77
CA ASN A 338 -0.64 9.58 11.20
C ASN A 338 -0.01 8.63 10.17
N VAL A 339 -0.20 8.88 8.87
CA VAL A 339 0.42 8.08 7.80
C VAL A 339 1.94 8.21 7.81
N VAL A 340 2.45 9.41 8.08
CA VAL A 340 3.90 9.64 8.25
C VAL A 340 4.43 8.88 9.47
N ASP A 341 3.72 8.92 10.61
CA ASP A 341 4.08 8.13 11.79
C ASP A 341 4.10 6.63 11.48
N LEU A 342 3.10 6.11 10.76
CA LEU A 342 3.06 4.70 10.31
C LEU A 342 4.27 4.35 9.43
N LEU A 343 4.65 5.23 8.50
CA LEU A 343 5.83 5.03 7.64
C LEU A 343 7.13 4.90 8.47
N GLN A 344 7.24 5.62 9.58
CA GLN A 344 8.44 5.61 10.40
C GLN A 344 8.49 4.45 11.39
N TYR A 345 7.38 4.19 12.07
CA TYR A 345 7.38 3.45 13.33
C TYR A 345 6.67 2.09 13.26
N SER A 346 5.95 1.79 12.18
CA SER A 346 5.18 0.55 12.07
C SER A 346 5.95 -0.61 11.40
N PRO A 347 5.44 -1.86 11.46
CA PRO A 347 6.03 -2.99 10.76
C PRO A 347 6.04 -2.80 9.23
N CYS A 348 6.85 -3.60 8.51
CA CYS A 348 7.08 -3.31 7.08
C CYS A 348 5.77 -3.26 6.26
N LEU A 349 4.78 -4.11 6.52
CA LEU A 349 3.53 -4.08 5.74
C LEU A 349 2.84 -2.72 5.83
N GLN A 350 2.73 -2.13 7.01
CA GLN A 350 2.11 -0.82 7.24
C GLN A 350 2.97 0.31 6.66
N GLN A 351 4.30 0.20 6.73
CA GLN A 351 5.20 1.13 6.06
C GLN A 351 5.01 1.12 4.54
N GLN A 352 4.82 -0.06 3.93
CA GLN A 352 4.55 -0.19 2.49
C GLN A 352 3.26 0.51 2.11
N GLU A 353 2.18 0.25 2.87
CA GLU A 353 0.88 0.89 2.63
C GLU A 353 0.94 2.40 2.81
N SER A 354 1.66 2.88 3.83
CA SER A 354 1.85 4.30 4.09
C SER A 354 2.62 4.99 2.97
N ALA A 355 3.74 4.39 2.53
CA ALA A 355 4.51 4.90 1.40
C ALA A 355 3.68 4.92 0.11
N ARG A 356 2.82 3.91 -0.11
CA ARG A 356 1.91 3.84 -1.26
C ARG A 356 0.87 4.97 -1.23
N LEU A 357 0.26 5.24 -0.08
CA LEU A 357 -0.68 6.36 0.08
C LEU A 357 0.00 7.69 -0.26
N LEU A 358 1.19 7.94 0.31
CA LEU A 358 1.95 9.17 0.05
C LEU A 358 2.37 9.28 -1.41
N ALA A 359 2.67 8.16 -2.08
CA ALA A 359 2.95 8.13 -3.51
C ALA A 359 1.73 8.52 -4.35
N THR A 360 0.55 8.04 -3.98
CA THR A 360 -0.72 8.41 -4.62
C THR A 360 -1.04 9.89 -4.41
N LEU A 361 -0.85 10.43 -3.20
CA LEU A 361 -1.00 11.88 -2.95
C LEU A 361 -0.04 12.70 -3.80
N ALA A 362 1.23 12.29 -3.88
CA ALA A 362 2.26 13.00 -4.64
C ALA A 362 1.96 13.07 -6.14
N PHE A 363 1.15 12.15 -6.66
CA PHE A 363 0.72 12.13 -8.05
C PHE A 363 -0.21 13.30 -8.39
N TYR A 364 -1.01 13.76 -7.42
CA TYR A 364 -1.99 14.82 -7.61
C TYR A 364 -1.48 16.17 -7.08
N LYS A 365 -1.81 17.27 -7.78
CA LYS A 365 -1.37 18.62 -7.39
C LYS A 365 -1.80 19.02 -5.97
N PRO A 366 -3.07 18.82 -5.54
CA PRO A 366 -3.48 19.16 -4.17
C PRO A 366 -2.68 18.42 -3.10
N GLY A 367 -2.32 17.15 -3.36
CA GLY A 367 -1.56 16.32 -2.44
C GLY A 367 -0.16 16.83 -2.12
N LEU A 368 0.49 17.55 -3.04
CA LEU A 368 1.82 18.10 -2.78
C LEU A 368 1.84 19.07 -1.59
N SER A 369 0.87 20.00 -1.54
CA SER A 369 0.81 21.01 -0.49
C SER A 369 0.71 20.37 0.91
N SER A 370 -0.07 19.30 1.02
CA SER A 370 -0.20 18.50 2.23
C SER A 370 1.11 17.77 2.57
N LEU A 371 1.74 17.07 1.61
CA LEU A 371 3.02 16.38 1.85
C LEU A 371 4.12 17.33 2.37
N VAL A 372 4.14 18.56 1.89
CA VAL A 372 5.07 19.60 2.35
C VAL A 372 4.72 20.05 3.76
N SER A 373 3.45 20.34 4.03
CA SER A 373 2.99 20.83 5.33
C SER A 373 3.23 19.80 6.45
N HIS A 374 3.12 18.51 6.13
CA HIS A 374 3.33 17.40 7.07
C HIS A 374 4.77 16.85 7.08
N ASN A 375 5.75 17.56 6.48
CA ASN A 375 7.15 17.13 6.37
C ASN A 375 7.35 15.71 5.75
N ALA A 376 6.37 15.19 5.00
CA ALA A 376 6.38 13.80 4.52
C ALA A 376 7.60 13.48 3.63
N VAL A 377 8.15 14.48 2.93
CA VAL A 377 9.33 14.34 2.06
C VAL A 377 10.57 13.91 2.84
N GLU A 378 10.78 14.44 4.06
CA GLU A 378 11.89 14.06 4.93
C GLU A 378 11.79 12.57 5.29
N HIS A 379 10.58 12.12 5.62
CA HIS A 379 10.29 10.75 6.00
C HIS A 379 10.38 9.76 4.82
N LEU A 380 9.98 10.20 3.63
CA LEU A 380 10.15 9.42 2.39
C LEU A 380 11.63 9.25 2.02
N LEU A 381 12.45 10.29 2.17
CA LEU A 381 13.90 10.18 1.95
C LEU A 381 14.53 9.22 2.96
N TRP A 382 14.16 9.34 4.24
CA TRP A 382 14.56 8.37 5.26
C TRP A 382 14.15 6.93 4.87
N ALA A 383 12.91 6.72 4.42
CA ALA A 383 12.43 5.40 4.02
C ALA A 383 13.25 4.82 2.87
N VAL A 384 13.60 5.62 1.86
CA VAL A 384 14.46 5.18 0.75
C VAL A 384 15.87 4.80 1.21
N THR A 385 16.44 5.52 2.17
CA THR A 385 17.85 5.34 2.55
C THR A 385 18.08 4.40 3.71
N CYS A 386 17.12 4.32 4.63
CA CYS A 386 17.27 3.65 5.91
C CYS A 386 16.36 2.42 6.06
N SER A 387 15.27 2.31 5.29
CA SER A 387 14.42 1.11 5.37
C SER A 387 15.19 -0.10 4.84
N GLN A 388 15.14 -1.20 5.59
CA GLN A 388 15.67 -2.49 5.14
C GLN A 388 14.75 -3.18 4.13
N CYS A 389 13.49 -2.75 4.05
CA CYS A 389 12.47 -3.37 3.23
C CYS A 389 12.49 -2.83 1.79
N ARG A 390 12.81 -3.69 0.79
CA ARG A 390 12.88 -3.29 -0.63
C ARG A 390 11.60 -2.62 -1.13
N ARG A 391 10.44 -3.17 -0.78
CA ARG A 391 9.13 -2.65 -1.21
C ARG A 391 8.83 -1.27 -0.63
N VAL A 392 9.22 -1.00 0.62
CA VAL A 392 9.09 0.34 1.22
C VAL A 392 9.96 1.33 0.47
N ARG A 393 11.22 0.98 0.20
CA ARG A 393 12.12 1.84 -0.59
C ARG A 393 11.57 2.12 -1.99
N GLU A 394 10.97 1.12 -2.64
CA GLU A 394 10.36 1.27 -3.95
C GLU A 394 9.17 2.22 -3.94
N GLN A 395 8.20 2.01 -3.04
CA GLN A 395 7.04 2.90 -2.90
C GLN A 395 7.45 4.33 -2.53
N ALA A 396 8.39 4.50 -1.60
CA ALA A 396 8.91 5.81 -1.23
C ALA A 396 9.65 6.49 -2.40
N SER A 397 10.36 5.72 -3.23
CA SER A 397 11.00 6.23 -4.45
C SER A 397 9.97 6.67 -5.50
N ILE A 398 8.85 5.95 -5.64
CA ILE A 398 7.74 6.35 -6.51
C ILE A 398 7.15 7.67 -6.01
N ALA A 399 6.94 7.85 -4.71
CA ALA A 399 6.45 9.10 -4.14
C ALA A 399 7.40 10.28 -4.47
N LEU A 400 8.70 10.13 -4.24
CA LEU A 400 9.70 11.16 -4.55
C LEU A 400 9.76 11.45 -6.06
N LYS A 401 9.62 10.43 -6.90
CA LYS A 401 9.54 10.59 -8.36
C LYS A 401 8.29 11.40 -8.73
N ASN A 402 7.14 11.11 -8.15
CA ASN A 402 5.89 11.82 -8.40
C ASN A 402 6.01 13.31 -7.99
N ILE A 403 6.62 13.58 -6.82
CA ILE A 403 6.94 14.96 -6.38
C ILE A 403 7.81 15.66 -7.43
N SER A 404 8.89 15.03 -7.89
CA SER A 404 9.80 15.63 -8.87
C SER A 404 9.17 15.87 -10.26
N ALA A 405 8.25 14.98 -10.66
CA ALA A 405 7.58 15.01 -11.95
C ALA A 405 6.41 16.00 -11.98
N ASN A 406 5.97 16.50 -10.83
CA ASN A 406 4.80 17.36 -10.75
C ASN A 406 4.93 18.61 -11.64
N PRO A 407 3.87 19.03 -12.35
CA PRO A 407 3.88 20.24 -13.15
C PRO A 407 4.10 21.51 -12.33
N ASP A 408 3.69 21.54 -11.06
CA ASP A 408 3.94 22.65 -10.15
C ASP A 408 5.38 22.59 -9.60
N LYS A 409 6.31 23.14 -10.38
CA LYS A 409 7.74 23.16 -10.04
C LYS A 409 8.05 23.93 -8.76
N SER A 410 7.26 24.94 -8.41
CA SER A 410 7.46 25.72 -7.18
C SER A 410 7.16 24.87 -5.95
N SER A 411 5.99 24.21 -5.94
CA SER A 411 5.60 23.30 -4.86
C SER A 411 6.56 22.12 -4.74
N ALA A 412 6.96 21.51 -5.85
CA ALA A 412 7.93 20.42 -5.86
C ALA A 412 9.31 20.84 -5.33
N PHE A 413 9.80 22.03 -5.72
CA PHE A 413 11.07 22.56 -5.24
C PHE A 413 11.00 22.89 -3.75
N SER A 414 9.92 23.55 -3.29
CA SER A 414 9.67 23.83 -1.89
C SER A 414 9.73 22.54 -1.06
N ALA A 415 9.03 21.50 -1.50
CA ALA A 415 8.99 20.19 -0.87
C ALA A 415 10.39 19.57 -0.66
N LEU A 416 11.23 19.64 -1.69
CA LEU A 416 12.59 19.08 -1.65
C LEU A 416 13.56 19.98 -0.87
N SER A 417 13.36 21.29 -0.91
CA SER A 417 14.22 22.28 -0.25
C SER A 417 14.13 22.23 1.28
N GLN A 418 12.96 21.89 1.84
CA GLN A 418 12.78 21.78 3.29
C GLN A 418 13.76 20.79 3.95
N VAL A 419 14.14 19.73 3.23
CA VAL A 419 15.06 18.71 3.73
C VAL A 419 16.51 19.19 3.68
N ALA A 420 16.86 20.05 2.71
CA ALA A 420 18.21 20.57 2.55
C ALA A 420 18.59 21.64 3.60
N VAL A 421 17.60 22.31 4.20
CA VAL A 421 17.81 23.50 5.06
C VAL A 421 17.83 23.16 6.56
N LYS A 422 17.34 21.99 6.99
CA LYS A 422 17.36 21.61 8.41
C LYS A 422 18.79 21.26 8.86
N ASN A 423 19.49 22.28 9.33
CA ASN A 423 20.79 22.16 9.97
C ASN A 423 20.59 21.45 11.33
N PRO A 424 21.11 20.23 11.54
CA PRO A 424 20.82 19.40 12.73
C PRO A 424 21.28 20.04 14.06
N ILE A 425 22.07 21.11 13.99
CA ILE A 425 22.65 21.82 15.13
C ILE A 425 21.58 22.54 15.99
N HIS A 426 20.41 22.87 15.43
CA HIS A 426 19.37 23.61 16.19
C HIS A 426 18.45 22.73 17.05
N ARG A 427 18.20 21.46 16.70
CA ARG A 427 17.25 20.60 17.45
C ARG A 427 17.80 20.07 18.78
N MET A 428 19.11 20.06 18.99
CA MET A 428 19.71 19.58 20.24
C MET A 428 19.59 20.58 21.42
N LYS A 429 19.22 21.84 21.18
CA LYS A 429 19.12 22.85 22.25
C LYS A 429 17.73 22.98 22.90
N GLU A 430 16.66 22.50 22.26
CA GLU A 430 15.28 22.70 22.75
C GLU A 430 14.70 21.52 23.51
N VAL A 431 15.30 20.32 23.42
CA VAL A 431 14.82 19.14 24.12
C VAL A 431 15.70 18.88 25.34
N GLY A 432 15.42 19.60 26.43
CA GLY A 432 16.03 19.41 27.75
C GLY A 432 15.60 18.08 28.38
N ILE A 433 16.05 16.96 27.84
CA ILE A 433 15.90 15.65 28.50
C ILE A 433 17.04 15.47 29.50
N PRO A 434 16.76 15.20 30.79
CA PRO A 434 17.79 14.88 31.77
C PRO A 434 18.43 13.54 31.41
N ILE A 435 19.75 13.54 31.21
CA ILE A 435 20.52 12.32 31.01
C ILE A 435 20.63 11.60 32.36
N VAL A 436 19.88 10.52 32.54
CA VAL A 436 20.08 9.58 33.66
C VAL A 436 21.32 8.73 33.33
N GLN A 437 22.43 8.98 34.04
CA GLN A 437 23.63 8.14 34.01
C GLN A 437 23.37 6.82 34.76
N GLY A 438 23.14 5.75 34.00
CA GLY A 438 23.13 4.38 34.52
C GLY A 438 24.51 3.73 34.36
N TYR A 439 25.18 3.49 35.48
CA TYR A 439 26.39 2.65 35.56
C TYR A 439 26.06 1.20 35.18
N PHE A 440 26.74 0.65 34.18
CA PHE A 440 26.76 -0.81 33.95
C PHE A 440 27.95 -1.42 34.70
N SER A 441 27.62 -2.23 35.71
CA SER A 441 28.55 -3.12 36.42
C SER A 441 28.49 -4.50 35.75
N SER A 442 29.65 -5.01 35.33
CA SER A 442 29.84 -6.35 34.81
C SER A 442 29.95 -7.36 35.95
N SER A 443 29.12 -8.39 35.95
CA SER A 443 29.30 -9.58 36.78
C SER A 443 28.91 -10.82 35.99
N GLU A 444 29.93 -11.53 35.51
CA GLU A 444 29.85 -12.95 35.16
C GLU A 444 29.54 -13.78 36.42
N LYS A 445 28.58 -14.71 36.33
CA LYS A 445 28.70 -16.09 36.86
C LYS A 445 27.45 -16.92 36.59
N ASN A 446 27.74 -18.13 36.10
CA ASN A 446 27.07 -19.40 36.38
C ASN A 446 25.58 -19.57 36.03
N LEU A 447 25.32 -20.46 35.07
CA LEU A 447 24.33 -21.53 35.28
C LEU A 447 24.68 -22.76 34.44
N GLN A 448 25.13 -23.77 35.17
CA GLN A 448 25.27 -25.16 34.76
C GLN A 448 24.02 -25.88 35.30
N ARG A 449 23.46 -26.78 34.48
CA ARG A 449 22.65 -27.98 34.80
C ARG A 449 21.24 -28.08 34.20
N GLN A 450 21.11 -29.20 33.49
CA GLN A 450 20.02 -30.18 33.48
C GLN A 450 18.78 -29.89 32.63
N SER A 451 18.70 -30.61 31.51
CA SER A 451 17.67 -31.66 31.41
C SER A 451 18.02 -32.71 30.36
N THR A 452 18.21 -33.94 30.84
CA THR A 452 18.08 -35.20 30.12
C THR A 452 16.61 -35.46 29.77
N SER A 453 16.32 -35.94 28.55
CA SER A 453 15.74 -37.29 28.35
C SER A 453 15.12 -37.51 26.95
N HIS A 454 15.62 -38.55 26.30
CA HIS A 454 14.89 -39.65 25.64
C HIS A 454 14.16 -39.51 24.27
N PHE A 455 14.63 -40.38 23.35
CA PHE A 455 13.91 -41.17 22.33
C PHE A 455 13.30 -40.38 21.13
N SER A 456 13.44 -40.74 19.85
CA SER A 456 13.83 -42.00 19.20
C SER A 456 14.40 -41.73 17.79
N LEU A 457 15.38 -42.54 17.40
CA LEU A 457 15.75 -42.77 16.01
C LEU A 457 14.56 -43.36 15.25
N THR A 458 14.24 -42.79 14.08
CA THR A 458 13.80 -43.60 12.94
C THR A 458 14.55 -43.14 11.70
N SER A 459 15.17 -44.13 11.06
CA SER A 459 15.96 -44.01 9.85
C SER A 459 15.04 -44.12 8.65
N SER A 460 15.22 -43.25 7.66
CA SER A 460 14.80 -43.56 6.28
C SER A 460 15.75 -42.88 5.30
N HIS A 461 16.54 -43.73 4.64
CA HIS A 461 17.34 -43.41 3.47
C HIS A 461 16.47 -42.81 2.36
N GLY A 462 16.93 -41.69 1.80
CA GLY A 462 16.41 -41.08 0.58
C GLY A 462 17.55 -40.42 -0.18
N THR A 463 17.87 -41.02 -1.33
CA THR A 463 18.93 -40.71 -2.29
C THR A 463 19.05 -39.23 -2.69
N LEU A 464 20.23 -38.66 -2.45
CA LEU A 464 20.71 -37.42 -3.07
C LEU A 464 20.96 -37.67 -4.57
N THR A 465 20.35 -36.86 -5.44
CA THR A 465 20.82 -36.69 -6.81
C THR A 465 21.35 -35.26 -6.95
N ASP A 466 22.64 -35.16 -7.24
CA ASP A 466 23.33 -33.93 -7.57
C ASP A 466 22.70 -33.27 -8.80
N ARG A 467 22.37 -32.00 -8.68
CA ARG A 467 22.06 -31.14 -9.82
C ARG A 467 22.75 -29.80 -9.65
N GLU A 468 24.02 -29.77 -10.08
CA GLU A 468 24.76 -28.54 -10.32
C GLU A 468 23.96 -27.65 -11.28
N THR A 469 23.44 -26.53 -10.76
CA THR A 469 22.91 -25.44 -11.58
C THR A 469 23.82 -24.24 -11.39
N SER A 470 24.60 -23.98 -12.44
CA SER A 470 25.49 -22.84 -12.56
C SER A 470 24.66 -21.55 -12.65
N LEU A 471 24.48 -20.86 -11.52
CA LEU A 471 23.83 -19.55 -11.48
C LEU A 471 24.86 -18.47 -11.83
N LYS A 472 24.77 -17.92 -13.05
CA LYS A 472 25.50 -16.72 -13.44
C LYS A 472 24.93 -15.52 -12.66
N ASN A 473 25.71 -15.02 -11.71
CA ASN A 473 25.41 -13.81 -10.94
C ASN A 473 25.38 -12.57 -11.85
N ALA A 474 24.19 -12.19 -12.31
CA ALA A 474 23.92 -10.84 -12.79
C ALA A 474 23.82 -9.91 -11.56
N LYS A 475 24.80 -9.03 -11.39
CA LYS A 475 24.80 -8.00 -10.34
C LYS A 475 23.88 -6.86 -10.75
N ASP A 476 22.62 -6.93 -10.32
CA ASP A 476 21.69 -5.81 -10.47
C ASP A 476 21.92 -4.80 -9.34
N TYR A 477 22.54 -3.67 -9.69
CA TYR A 477 22.64 -2.51 -8.80
C TYR A 477 21.37 -1.67 -8.90
N PHE A 478 20.70 -1.41 -7.77
CA PHE A 478 19.63 -0.42 -7.71
C PHE A 478 20.24 0.99 -7.78
N ARG A 479 20.11 1.65 -8.92
CA ARG A 479 20.52 3.05 -9.13
C ARG A 479 19.26 3.90 -9.29
N VAL A 480 18.91 4.67 -8.27
CA VAL A 480 17.84 5.66 -8.36
C VAL A 480 18.44 6.95 -8.94
N ASN A 481 18.26 7.16 -10.23
CA ASN A 481 18.63 8.41 -10.89
C ASN A 481 17.39 9.33 -10.88
N PHE A 482 17.45 10.47 -10.20
CA PHE A 482 16.40 11.48 -10.30
C PHE A 482 16.74 12.42 -11.46
N THR A 483 15.78 12.66 -12.37
CA THR A 483 15.93 13.65 -13.44
C THR A 483 14.81 14.68 -13.37
N PHE A 484 15.13 15.83 -12.80
CA PHE A 484 14.41 17.09 -12.85
C PHE A 484 14.56 17.75 -14.23
N ASN A 485 13.49 18.34 -14.74
CA ASN A 485 13.53 19.25 -15.89
C ASN A 485 12.87 20.55 -15.42
N ILE A 486 13.62 21.63 -15.23
CA ILE A 486 13.14 22.92 -14.73
C ILE A 486 13.21 23.96 -15.85
N SER A 487 12.20 24.00 -16.72
CA SER A 487 12.08 25.10 -17.68
C SER A 487 11.59 26.37 -16.99
N VAL A 488 12.48 27.36 -16.87
CA VAL A 488 12.09 28.73 -16.49
C VAL A 488 11.69 29.47 -17.77
N SER A 489 10.40 29.80 -17.92
CA SER A 489 9.98 30.83 -18.88
C SER A 489 10.23 32.20 -18.25
N LYS A 490 10.97 33.06 -18.96
CA LYS A 490 11.11 34.46 -18.57
C LYS A 490 9.80 35.20 -18.68
#